data_AF-A0A1I3WPU4-F1
#
_entry.id   AF-A0A1I3WPU4-F1
#
_cell.length_a   1.000
_cell.length_b   1.000
_cell.length_c   1.000
_cell.angle_alpha   90.00
_cell.angle_beta   90.00
_cell.angle_gamma   90.00
#
_symmetry.space_group_name_H-M   'P 1'
#
loop_
_entity.id
_entity.type
_entity.pdbx_description
1 polymer ?
#
loop_
_entity_poly.entity_id
_entity_poly.type
_entity_poly.pdbx_seq_one_letter_code
_entity_poly.pdbx_strand_id
1 'polypeptide(L)'
;MTDFTARLFEDRALRTVVKPSFPVVEVPPDAGGTALGGLLPPTGSVVVYFGDPTAPAWRDLRDAVTRQDWEKLRDSTASRVAKGWTDDDVLASPVYFDVRCAGRTLIQQMALLAGHPYGTLTFPYTGGLIEDTDFEIVEYHRTRDVSSLGYVFARRAPELTPLEQRLVATLGPDLRELNVGPHLPCQTTTFDQVCEVVEQAARAELTRRHGCVDAEGPAKRLPDDLVEAIAGQPGEPAVPVAELLAIRRRILGG
;
A
#
# COMPACT_ATOMS: atom_id res chain seq x y z
N MET A 1 -21.72 -11.26 -6.05
CA MET A 1 -20.93 -10.15 -6.65
C MET A 1 -21.67 -9.38 -7.74
N THR A 2 -22.59 -9.97 -8.52
CA THR A 2 -23.27 -9.29 -9.64
C THR A 2 -24.35 -8.26 -9.24
N ASP A 3 -24.85 -8.28 -7.99
CA ASP A 3 -25.95 -7.40 -7.52
C ASP A 3 -25.44 -6.05 -6.96
N PHE A 4 -24.31 -6.01 -6.25
CA PHE A 4 -23.80 -4.79 -5.62
C PHE A 4 -23.42 -3.69 -6.63
N THR A 5 -22.66 -4.07 -7.65
CA THR A 5 -22.24 -3.14 -8.71
C THR A 5 -23.45 -2.59 -9.46
N ALA A 6 -24.47 -3.43 -9.72
CA ALA A 6 -25.70 -2.99 -10.37
C ALA A 6 -26.44 -1.93 -9.51
N ARG A 7 -26.53 -2.15 -8.19
CA ARG A 7 -27.15 -1.17 -7.26
C ARG A 7 -26.42 0.16 -7.19
N LEU A 8 -25.09 0.16 -7.28
CA LEU A 8 -24.31 1.39 -7.36
C LEU A 8 -24.58 2.17 -8.66
N PHE A 9 -24.77 1.48 -9.79
CA PHE A 9 -25.04 2.10 -11.09
C PHE A 9 -26.52 2.47 -11.32
N GLU A 10 -27.45 1.91 -10.53
CA GLU A 10 -28.86 2.33 -10.54
C GLU A 10 -29.05 3.75 -9.99
N ASP A 11 -28.11 4.26 -9.19
CA ASP A 11 -28.06 5.64 -8.72
C ASP A 11 -27.56 6.58 -9.83
N ARG A 12 -28.41 6.81 -10.83
CA ARG A 12 -28.09 7.37 -12.17
C ARG A 12 -27.62 8.84 -12.23
N ALA A 13 -27.16 9.44 -11.14
CA ALA A 13 -26.60 10.79 -11.17
C ALA A 13 -25.43 11.00 -10.20
N LEU A 14 -24.59 9.99 -10.03
CA LEU A 14 -23.34 10.14 -9.27
C LEU A 14 -22.48 11.23 -9.91
N ARG A 15 -22.19 12.27 -9.13
CA ARG A 15 -21.23 13.28 -9.56
C ARG A 15 -19.83 12.74 -9.31
N THR A 16 -19.08 12.57 -10.39
CA THR A 16 -17.66 12.20 -10.31
C THR A 16 -16.80 13.45 -10.14
N VAL A 17 -15.92 13.43 -9.15
CA VAL A 17 -14.90 14.47 -8.93
C VAL A 17 -13.54 13.80 -8.96
N VAL A 18 -12.74 14.13 -9.98
CA VAL A 18 -11.35 13.70 -10.07
C VAL A 18 -10.47 14.71 -9.36
N LYS A 19 -9.68 14.25 -8.39
CA LYS A 19 -8.68 15.04 -7.69
C LYS A 19 -7.30 14.56 -8.17
N PRO A 20 -6.67 15.28 -9.10
CA PRO A 20 -5.34 14.94 -9.57
C PRO A 20 -4.28 15.46 -8.59
N SER A 21 -3.19 14.72 -8.47
CA SER A 21 -1.96 15.09 -7.76
C SER A 21 -2.13 15.29 -6.25
N PHE A 22 -1.38 14.52 -5.49
CA PHE A 22 -1.33 14.68 -4.04
C PHE A 22 0.13 14.78 -3.60
N PRO A 23 0.48 15.75 -2.73
CA PRO A 23 1.81 15.76 -2.14
C PRO A 23 2.00 14.47 -1.34
N VAL A 24 3.02 13.70 -1.69
CA VAL A 24 3.36 12.47 -0.99
C VAL A 24 4.45 12.79 0.02
N VAL A 25 4.11 12.69 1.31
CA VAL A 25 5.07 12.95 2.37
C VAL A 25 6.03 11.76 2.49
N GLU A 26 7.33 12.02 2.42
CA GLU A 26 8.35 10.99 2.63
C GLU A 26 8.56 10.74 4.11
N VAL A 27 8.42 9.48 4.50
CA VAL A 27 8.75 9.00 5.84
C VAL A 27 10.17 8.46 5.83
N PRO A 28 11.07 9.02 6.66
CA PRO A 28 12.45 8.57 6.67
C PRO A 28 12.56 7.16 7.28
N PRO A 29 13.60 6.38 6.92
CA PRO A 29 13.76 5.01 7.38
C PRO A 29 13.77 4.85 8.91
N ASP A 30 14.31 5.85 9.62
CA ASP A 30 14.47 5.89 11.07
C ASP A 30 13.22 6.36 11.85
N ALA A 31 12.16 6.80 11.15
CA ALA A 31 10.91 7.27 11.78
C ALA A 31 10.20 6.23 12.67
N GLY A 32 10.46 4.94 12.44
CA GLY A 32 9.79 3.83 13.13
C GLY A 32 10.24 3.59 14.58
N GLY A 33 11.44 4.00 14.97
CA GLY A 33 12.04 3.48 16.21
C GLY A 33 12.05 1.94 16.25
N THR A 34 11.98 1.35 17.44
CA THR A 34 12.01 -0.12 17.65
C THR A 34 10.63 -0.77 17.67
N ALA A 35 9.55 0.00 17.75
CA ALA A 35 8.19 -0.52 17.86
C ALA A 35 7.42 -0.29 16.56
N LEU A 36 7.03 -1.37 15.89
CA LEU A 36 6.01 -1.32 14.85
C LEU A 36 4.66 -1.03 15.51
N GLY A 37 4.02 0.09 15.17
CA GLY A 37 2.76 0.47 15.80
C GLY A 37 2.10 1.72 15.24
N GLY A 38 0.81 1.85 15.55
CA GLY A 38 0.01 3.05 15.31
C GLY A 38 -0.36 3.32 13.86
N LEU A 39 -0.27 4.59 13.47
CA LEU A 39 -0.63 5.10 12.15
C LEU A 39 0.58 5.37 11.26
N LEU A 40 1.81 5.12 11.72
CA LEU A 40 3.00 5.29 10.90
C LEU A 40 3.01 4.31 9.71
N PRO A 41 3.40 4.74 8.49
CA PRO A 41 3.52 3.84 7.35
C PRO A 41 4.54 2.71 7.62
N PRO A 42 4.18 1.44 7.35
CA PRO A 42 5.12 0.34 7.33
C PRO A 42 6.24 0.57 6.31
N THR A 43 7.43 0.04 6.57
CA THR A 43 8.53 0.02 5.59
C THR A 43 8.08 -0.68 4.30
N GLY A 44 8.38 -0.09 3.14
CA GLY A 44 7.95 -0.62 1.85
C GLY A 44 6.46 -0.43 1.57
N SER A 45 5.89 0.70 1.99
CA SER A 45 4.48 1.01 1.73
C SER A 45 4.22 2.46 1.34
N VAL A 46 3.09 2.66 0.65
CA VAL A 46 2.39 3.93 0.54
C VAL A 46 1.12 3.82 1.37
N VAL A 47 0.87 4.78 2.23
CA VAL A 47 -0.36 4.87 3.03
C VAL A 47 -1.15 6.10 2.62
N VAL A 48 -2.45 5.88 2.37
CA VAL A 48 -3.43 6.95 2.16
C VAL A 48 -4.23 7.10 3.44
N TYR A 49 -4.14 8.27 4.06
CA TYR A 49 -5.04 8.66 5.13
C TYR A 49 -6.17 9.46 4.50
N PHE A 50 -7.41 9.16 4.89
CA PHE A 50 -8.59 9.87 4.39
C PHE A 50 -9.58 10.09 5.53
N GLY A 51 -10.31 11.21 5.52
CA GLY A 51 -11.23 11.50 6.60
C GLY A 51 -12.13 12.69 6.36
N ASP A 52 -13.05 12.92 7.29
CA ASP A 52 -13.96 14.06 7.28
C ASP A 52 -13.18 15.35 7.60
N PRO A 53 -13.09 16.32 6.68
CA PRO A 53 -12.39 17.59 6.90
C PRO A 53 -12.87 18.37 8.13
N THR A 54 -14.10 18.16 8.56
CA THR A 54 -14.70 18.83 9.73
C THR A 54 -14.32 18.17 11.05
N ALA A 55 -13.98 16.88 11.03
CA ALA A 55 -13.61 16.12 12.23
C ALA A 55 -12.27 16.61 12.81
N PRO A 56 -12.21 17.01 14.10
CA PRO A 56 -10.96 17.42 14.75
C PRO A 56 -9.87 16.33 14.68
N ALA A 57 -10.24 15.07 14.91
CA ALA A 57 -9.31 13.94 14.88
C ALA A 57 -8.67 13.73 13.50
N TRP A 58 -9.40 13.99 12.41
CA TRP A 58 -8.83 13.97 11.06
C TRP A 58 -7.85 15.12 10.85
N ARG A 59 -8.19 16.34 11.28
CA ARG A 59 -7.29 17.50 11.16
C ARG A 59 -6.00 17.27 11.93
N ASP A 60 -6.08 16.74 13.15
CA ASP A 60 -4.92 16.43 13.99
C ASP A 60 -4.00 15.38 13.35
N LEU A 61 -4.59 14.37 12.69
CA LEU A 61 -3.87 13.34 11.95
C LEU A 61 -3.20 13.92 10.70
N ARG A 62 -3.96 14.63 9.86
CA ARG A 62 -3.45 15.24 8.63
C ARG A 62 -2.31 16.20 8.93
N ASP A 63 -2.46 17.02 9.97
CA ASP A 63 -1.42 17.96 10.39
C ASP A 63 -0.19 17.23 10.91
N ALA A 64 -0.34 16.10 11.62
CA ALA A 64 0.79 15.26 12.05
C ALA A 64 1.56 14.69 10.85
N VAL A 65 0.86 14.13 9.85
CA VAL A 65 1.49 13.62 8.62
C VAL A 65 2.19 14.74 7.86
N THR A 66 1.51 15.88 7.66
CA THR A 66 2.05 17.00 6.86
C THR A 66 3.24 17.67 7.54
N ARG A 67 3.25 17.74 8.87
CA ARG A 67 4.37 18.28 9.66
C ARG A 67 5.45 17.25 9.97
N GLN A 68 5.32 16.02 9.47
CA GLN A 68 6.28 14.94 9.68
C GLN A 68 6.49 14.59 11.17
N ASP A 69 5.41 14.67 11.96
CA ASP A 69 5.40 14.31 13.38
C ASP A 69 5.24 12.79 13.53
N TRP A 70 6.32 12.07 13.19
CA TRP A 70 6.35 10.61 13.13
C TRP A 70 6.17 9.94 14.49
N GLU A 71 6.65 10.59 15.56
CA GLU A 71 6.46 10.14 16.93
C GLU A 71 4.96 10.11 17.29
N LYS A 72 4.23 11.19 17.01
CA LYS A 72 2.78 11.24 17.23
C LYS A 72 2.03 10.18 16.41
N LEU A 73 2.46 9.90 15.17
CA LEU A 73 1.84 8.89 14.31
C LEU A 73 2.12 7.46 14.79
N ARG A 74 3.35 7.19 15.24
CA ARG A 74 3.77 5.91 15.82
C ARG A 74 3.02 5.61 17.10
N ASP A 75 2.88 6.60 17.98
CA ASP A 75 2.30 6.44 19.31
C ASP A 75 0.77 6.54 19.31
N SER A 76 0.17 6.82 18.14
CA SER A 76 -1.28 6.88 17.98
C SER A 76 -1.91 5.51 18.21
N THR A 77 -2.79 5.43 19.21
CA THR A 77 -3.63 4.25 19.49
C THR A 77 -4.92 4.23 18.68
N ALA A 78 -5.07 5.16 17.73
CA ALA A 78 -6.27 5.29 16.95
C ALA A 78 -6.67 3.95 16.33
N SER A 79 -7.92 3.57 16.54
CA SER A 79 -8.47 2.34 16.01
C SER A 79 -8.37 2.38 14.49
N ARG A 80 -7.43 1.60 13.95
CA ARG A 80 -7.48 1.19 12.55
C ARG A 80 -8.86 0.58 12.35
N VAL A 81 -9.57 0.97 11.29
CA VAL A 81 -10.82 0.31 10.92
C VAL A 81 -10.46 -1.15 10.60
N ALA A 82 -10.50 -2.01 11.62
CA ALA A 82 -10.12 -3.42 11.55
C ALA A 82 -11.28 -4.28 11.02
N LYS A 83 -12.47 -3.69 10.91
CA LYS A 83 -13.66 -4.35 10.38
C LYS A 83 -13.69 -4.14 8.88
N GLY A 84 -13.76 -5.24 8.12
CA GLY A 84 -13.98 -5.16 6.68
C GLY A 84 -15.25 -4.34 6.40
N TRP A 85 -15.18 -3.48 5.39
CA TRP A 85 -16.34 -2.76 4.87
C TRP A 85 -17.40 -3.78 4.43
N THR A 86 -18.65 -3.55 4.84
CA THR A 86 -19.79 -4.24 4.22
C THR A 86 -20.32 -3.42 3.04
N ASP A 87 -21.00 -4.09 2.12
CA ASP A 87 -21.71 -3.41 1.02
C ASP A 87 -22.64 -2.32 1.57
N ASP A 88 -23.34 -2.60 2.69
CA ASP A 88 -24.23 -1.64 3.34
C ASP A 88 -23.51 -0.40 3.88
N ASP A 89 -22.28 -0.56 4.39
CA ASP A 89 -21.48 0.57 4.86
C ASP A 89 -21.10 1.51 3.70
N VAL A 90 -20.72 0.95 2.56
CA VAL A 90 -20.42 1.70 1.34
C VAL A 90 -21.69 2.35 0.80
N LEU A 91 -22.83 1.65 0.88
CA LEU A 91 -24.13 2.19 0.48
C LEU A 91 -24.66 3.30 1.40
N ALA A 92 -24.30 3.28 2.68
CA ALA A 92 -24.69 4.32 3.62
C ALA A 92 -23.85 5.60 3.49
N SER A 93 -22.66 5.51 2.88
CA SER A 93 -21.75 6.66 2.78
C SER A 93 -22.17 7.64 1.68
N PRO A 94 -22.17 8.96 1.95
CA PRO A 94 -22.52 9.97 0.94
C PRO A 94 -21.48 10.08 -0.19
N VAL A 95 -20.24 9.68 0.11
CA VAL A 95 -19.10 9.72 -0.81
C VAL A 95 -18.36 8.40 -0.74
N TYR A 96 -18.11 7.82 -1.90
CA TYR A 96 -17.14 6.73 -2.06
C TYR A 96 -16.08 7.13 -3.07
N PHE A 97 -14.94 6.45 -3.07
CA PHE A 97 -13.79 6.84 -3.87
C PHE A 97 -12.96 5.66 -4.34
N ASP A 98 -12.24 5.88 -5.44
CA ASP A 98 -11.20 5.00 -5.93
C ASP A 98 -9.83 5.66 -5.71
N VAL A 99 -8.80 4.84 -5.49
CA VAL A 99 -7.40 5.31 -5.50
C VAL A 99 -6.72 4.78 -6.75
N ARG A 100 -6.08 5.67 -7.50
CA ARG A 100 -5.31 5.35 -8.70
C ARG A 100 -3.86 5.78 -8.55
N CYS A 101 -2.98 5.07 -9.24
CA CYS A 101 -1.56 5.40 -9.35
C CYS A 101 -1.10 5.11 -10.79
N ALA A 102 -0.53 6.11 -11.45
CA ALA A 102 -0.03 6.04 -12.82
C ALA A 102 -1.04 5.43 -13.81
N GLY A 103 -2.32 5.83 -13.71
CA GLY A 103 -3.41 5.34 -14.57
C GLY A 103 -4.04 4.01 -14.13
N ARG A 104 -3.41 3.28 -13.20
CA ARG A 104 -3.94 2.01 -12.69
C ARG A 104 -4.74 2.20 -11.40
N THR A 105 -5.92 1.60 -11.33
CA THR A 105 -6.72 1.60 -10.10
C THR A 105 -6.15 0.61 -9.08
N LEU A 106 -5.78 1.11 -7.90
CA LEU A 106 -5.20 0.33 -6.79
C LEU A 106 -6.27 -0.26 -5.87
N ILE A 107 -7.37 0.48 -5.67
CA ILE A 107 -8.55 0.04 -4.94
C ILE A 107 -9.78 0.82 -5.41
N GLN A 108 -10.96 0.20 -5.31
CA GLN A 108 -12.23 0.73 -5.78
C GLN A 108 -13.26 0.80 -4.67
N GLN A 109 -14.20 1.74 -4.80
CA GLN A 109 -15.45 1.80 -4.04
C GLN A 109 -15.23 1.88 -2.51
N MET A 110 -14.22 2.64 -2.12
CA MET A 110 -13.89 2.88 -0.72
C MET A 110 -14.76 3.97 -0.13
N ALA A 111 -15.10 3.85 1.15
CA ALA A 111 -15.92 4.83 1.83
C ALA A 111 -15.40 5.09 3.24
N LEU A 112 -15.64 6.30 3.74
CA LEU A 112 -15.50 6.58 5.17
C LEU A 112 -16.72 5.98 5.88
N LEU A 113 -16.45 5.10 6.85
CA LEU A 113 -17.49 4.47 7.66
C LEU A 113 -18.18 5.52 8.55
N ALA A 114 -19.51 5.42 8.66
CA ALA A 114 -20.28 6.29 9.53
C ALA A 114 -19.77 6.19 10.98
N GLY A 115 -19.58 7.35 11.62
CA GLY A 115 -19.06 7.44 12.99
C GLY A 115 -17.53 7.34 13.12
N HIS A 116 -16.80 7.09 12.01
CA HIS A 116 -15.34 7.13 12.01
C HIS A 116 -14.84 8.49 11.49
N PRO A 117 -13.91 9.16 12.21
CA PRO A 117 -13.40 10.45 11.76
C PRO A 117 -12.46 10.34 10.55
N TYR A 118 -11.81 9.18 10.38
CA TYR A 118 -10.90 8.88 9.28
C TYR A 118 -10.68 7.37 9.12
N GLY A 119 -10.05 6.99 8.02
CA GLY A 119 -9.54 5.65 7.73
C GLY A 119 -8.15 5.70 7.09
N THR A 120 -7.55 4.52 6.92
CA THR A 120 -6.25 4.36 6.25
C THR A 120 -6.28 3.23 5.25
N LEU A 121 -5.55 3.40 4.14
CA LEU A 121 -5.32 2.36 3.14
C LEU A 121 -3.82 2.19 2.97
N THR A 122 -3.33 0.96 3.15
CA THR A 122 -1.92 0.62 2.95
C THR A 122 -1.76 -0.12 1.63
N PHE A 123 -0.79 0.31 0.85
CA PHE A 123 -0.41 -0.28 -0.43
C PHE A 123 1.06 -0.70 -0.38
N PRO A 124 1.43 -1.90 -0.84
CA PRO A 124 2.83 -2.30 -0.97
C PRO A 124 3.57 -1.36 -1.91
N TYR A 125 4.83 -1.06 -1.60
CA TYR A 125 5.67 -0.17 -2.40
C TYR A 125 7.06 -0.78 -2.60
N THR A 126 7.50 -0.81 -3.84
CA THR A 126 8.77 -1.45 -4.24
C THR A 126 10.00 -0.59 -3.95
N GLY A 127 9.82 0.71 -3.65
CA GLY A 127 10.92 1.68 -3.59
C GLY A 127 11.25 2.35 -4.91
N GLY A 128 10.53 2.02 -5.98
CA GLY A 128 10.75 2.62 -7.31
C GLY A 128 10.15 4.01 -7.49
N LEU A 129 10.55 4.70 -8.55
CA LEU A 129 10.10 6.06 -8.79
C LEU A 129 8.56 6.15 -8.88
N ILE A 130 7.99 7.04 -8.06
CA ILE A 130 6.59 7.48 -8.12
C ILE A 130 6.59 8.99 -7.88
N GLU A 131 5.86 9.72 -8.70
CA GLU A 131 5.69 11.17 -8.59
C GLU A 131 4.36 11.51 -7.91
N ASP A 132 4.27 12.68 -7.30
CA ASP A 132 3.03 13.18 -6.68
C ASP A 132 1.86 13.24 -7.68
N THR A 133 2.18 13.48 -8.95
CA THR A 133 1.24 13.51 -10.08
C THR A 133 0.75 12.13 -10.52
N ASP A 134 1.41 11.05 -10.07
CA ASP A 134 0.97 9.70 -10.40
C ASP A 134 -0.28 9.33 -9.60
N PHE A 135 -0.53 9.94 -8.44
CA PHE A 135 -1.68 9.62 -7.60
C PHE A 135 -2.92 10.44 -7.97
N GLU A 136 -4.05 9.75 -8.04
CA GLU A 136 -5.36 10.33 -8.33
C GLU A 136 -6.41 9.71 -7.39
N ILE A 137 -7.31 10.54 -6.88
CA ILE A 137 -8.51 10.11 -6.18
C ILE A 137 -9.72 10.43 -7.05
N VAL A 138 -10.57 9.43 -7.28
CA VAL A 138 -11.84 9.60 -7.98
C VAL A 138 -12.95 9.48 -6.96
N GLU A 139 -13.60 10.59 -6.61
CA GLU A 139 -14.75 10.58 -5.72
C GLU A 139 -16.06 10.48 -6.50
N TYR A 140 -17.01 9.75 -5.94
CA TYR A 140 -18.37 9.59 -6.42
C TYR A 140 -19.32 10.06 -5.32
N HIS A 141 -20.06 11.13 -5.62
CA HIS A 141 -20.98 11.77 -4.67
C HIS A 141 -22.41 11.36 -4.98
N ARG A 142 -23.13 10.81 -3.98
CA ARG A 142 -24.55 10.41 -4.10
C ARG A 142 -25.51 11.58 -3.99
N THR A 143 -25.19 12.52 -3.12
CA THR A 143 -26.00 13.73 -2.93
C THR A 143 -25.39 14.88 -3.73
N ARG A 144 -26.19 15.93 -3.96
CA ARG A 144 -25.67 17.19 -4.52
C ARG A 144 -24.77 17.94 -3.53
N ASP A 145 -24.74 17.50 -2.27
CA ASP A 145 -23.93 18.11 -1.24
C ASP A 145 -22.48 17.65 -1.42
N VAL A 146 -21.58 18.61 -1.56
CA VAL A 146 -20.21 18.38 -2.05
C VAL A 146 -19.24 18.14 -0.89
N SER A 147 -19.67 17.41 0.14
CA SER A 147 -18.84 17.08 1.29
C SER A 147 -17.72 16.12 0.87
N SER A 148 -16.65 16.69 0.33
CA SER A 148 -15.46 15.98 -0.14
C SER A 148 -14.66 15.47 1.06
N LEU A 149 -14.09 14.27 0.94
CA LEU A 149 -13.15 13.78 1.93
C LEU A 149 -11.80 14.52 1.79
N GLY A 150 -11.09 14.63 2.91
CA GLY A 150 -9.69 15.02 2.91
C GLY A 150 -8.80 13.78 2.67
N TYR A 151 -7.66 13.99 2.02
CA TYR A 151 -6.66 12.94 1.79
C TYR A 151 -5.26 13.48 2.08
N VAL A 152 -4.40 12.61 2.60
CA VAL A 152 -2.94 12.83 2.63
C VAL A 152 -2.23 11.51 2.38
N PHE A 153 -1.18 11.56 1.57
CA PHE A 153 -0.38 10.40 1.20
C PHE A 153 0.94 10.46 1.96
N ALA A 154 1.38 9.32 2.47
CA ALA A 154 2.72 9.16 3.01
C ALA A 154 3.37 7.91 2.42
N ARG A 155 4.65 7.98 2.08
CA ARG A 155 5.42 6.84 1.57
C ARG A 155 6.61 6.56 2.47
N ARG A 156 6.86 5.29 2.73
CA ARG A 156 8.08 4.82 3.38
C ARG A 156 8.75 3.79 2.50
N ALA A 157 9.89 4.16 1.93
CA ALA A 157 10.65 3.28 1.07
C ALA A 157 11.11 2.02 1.83
N PRO A 158 11.20 0.86 1.15
CA PRO A 158 11.88 -0.29 1.72
C PRO A 158 13.39 -0.06 1.73
N GLU A 159 14.09 -0.77 2.61
CA GLU A 159 15.54 -0.92 2.48
C GLU A 159 15.82 -1.84 1.30
N LEU A 160 16.60 -1.34 0.33
CA LEU A 160 16.96 -2.07 -0.88
C LEU A 160 18.46 -2.25 -0.93
N THR A 161 18.90 -3.46 -1.27
CA THR A 161 20.30 -3.75 -1.60
C THR A 161 20.72 -3.00 -2.87
N PRO A 162 22.03 -2.79 -3.11
CA PRO A 162 22.51 -2.15 -4.35
C PRO A 162 22.08 -2.85 -5.64
N LEU A 163 21.79 -4.15 -5.61
CA LEU A 163 21.23 -4.84 -6.77
C LEU A 163 19.74 -4.55 -6.92
N GLU A 164 18.94 -4.65 -5.86
CA GLU A 164 17.52 -4.34 -5.92
C GLU A 164 17.28 -2.91 -6.37
N GLN A 165 18.08 -1.96 -5.89
CA GLN A 165 18.03 -0.57 -6.36
C GLN A 165 18.26 -0.48 -7.87
N ARG A 166 19.25 -1.21 -8.40
CA ARG A 166 19.51 -1.27 -9.85
C ARG A 166 18.34 -1.89 -10.61
N LEU A 167 17.76 -2.99 -10.12
CA LEU A 167 16.61 -3.66 -10.75
C LEU A 167 15.35 -2.80 -10.72
N VAL A 168 15.13 -2.05 -9.65
CA VAL A 168 14.01 -1.13 -9.54
C VAL A 168 14.23 0.08 -10.45
N ALA A 169 15.47 0.57 -10.58
CA ALA A 169 15.82 1.69 -11.46
C ALA A 169 15.75 1.34 -12.96
N THR A 170 15.80 0.05 -13.35
CA THR A 170 15.60 -0.36 -14.76
C THR A 170 14.14 -0.35 -15.19
N LEU A 171 13.20 -0.23 -14.24
CA LEU A 171 11.79 0.00 -14.58
C LEU A 171 11.67 1.38 -15.21
N GLY A 172 11.42 1.41 -16.52
CA GLY A 172 11.17 2.64 -17.25
C GLY A 172 9.96 3.40 -16.69
N PRO A 173 9.81 4.69 -17.05
CA PRO A 173 8.69 5.53 -16.60
C PRO A 173 7.33 4.93 -16.97
N ASP A 174 7.25 4.17 -18.07
CA ASP A 174 6.03 3.50 -18.52
C ASP A 174 5.56 2.38 -17.58
N LEU A 175 6.42 1.93 -16.65
CA LEU A 175 6.15 0.84 -15.71
C LEU A 175 5.95 1.33 -14.26
N ARG A 176 5.78 2.65 -14.04
CA ARG A 176 5.60 3.23 -12.69
C ARG A 176 4.41 2.64 -11.93
N GLU A 177 3.36 2.23 -12.62
CA GLU A 177 2.19 1.56 -12.02
C GLU A 177 2.55 0.25 -11.29
N LEU A 178 3.69 -0.36 -11.62
CA LEU A 178 4.18 -1.59 -10.98
C LEU A 178 4.83 -1.33 -9.62
N ASN A 179 5.19 -0.08 -9.31
CA ASN A 179 5.88 0.27 -8.07
C ASN A 179 4.95 0.25 -6.85
N VAL A 180 3.64 0.39 -7.05
CA VAL A 180 2.64 0.27 -6.00
C VAL A 180 1.85 -1.02 -6.20
N GLY A 181 1.54 -1.76 -5.15
CA GLY A 181 0.64 -2.92 -5.18
C GLY A 181 -0.82 -2.54 -4.95
N PRO A 182 -1.77 -3.48 -5.11
CA PRO A 182 -3.14 -3.27 -4.64
C PRO A 182 -3.19 -3.13 -3.10
N HIS A 183 -4.28 -2.59 -2.58
CA HIS A 183 -4.48 -2.46 -1.14
C HIS A 183 -4.42 -3.81 -0.42
N LEU A 184 -3.77 -3.83 0.75
CA LEU A 184 -3.83 -4.97 1.67
C LEU A 184 -4.85 -4.69 2.77
N PRO A 185 -5.95 -5.48 2.89
CA PRO A 185 -6.82 -5.41 4.06
C PRO A 185 -5.97 -5.68 5.31
N CYS A 186 -6.17 -4.86 6.34
CA CYS A 186 -5.26 -4.64 7.46
C CYS A 186 -4.44 -5.85 7.97
N GLN A 187 -3.15 -5.59 8.21
CA GLN A 187 -2.19 -6.48 8.88
C GLN A 187 -2.63 -6.77 10.33
N THR A 188 -3.45 -7.81 10.53
CA THR A 188 -3.65 -8.41 11.85
C THR A 188 -3.27 -9.87 11.76
N THR A 189 -2.08 -10.21 12.28
CA THR A 189 -1.58 -11.57 12.60
C THR A 189 -1.43 -12.59 11.47
N THR A 190 -2.26 -12.57 10.44
CA THR A 190 -2.22 -13.54 9.34
C THR A 190 -1.05 -13.27 8.41
N PHE A 191 -0.65 -12.01 8.23
CA PHE A 191 0.47 -11.67 7.34
C PHE A 191 1.83 -12.15 7.86
N ASP A 192 2.07 -12.06 9.18
CA ASP A 192 3.28 -12.61 9.79
C ASP A 192 3.29 -14.14 9.71
N GLN A 193 2.14 -14.80 9.92
CA GLN A 193 1.98 -16.25 9.77
C GLN A 193 2.15 -16.71 8.31
N VAL A 194 1.63 -15.96 7.33
CA VAL A 194 1.81 -16.25 5.91
C VAL A 194 3.25 -15.98 5.50
N CYS A 195 3.88 -14.92 6.01
CA CYS A 195 5.31 -14.67 5.82
C CYS A 195 6.16 -15.81 6.39
N GLU A 196 5.86 -16.31 7.59
CA GLU A 196 6.54 -17.46 8.20
C GLU A 196 6.34 -18.73 7.37
N VAL A 197 5.12 -19.02 6.92
CA VAL A 197 4.83 -20.19 6.08
C VAL A 197 5.55 -20.11 4.73
N VAL A 198 5.60 -18.93 4.13
CA VAL A 198 6.29 -18.70 2.85
C VAL A 198 7.81 -18.78 3.05
N GLU A 199 8.36 -18.22 4.13
CA GLU A 199 9.76 -18.39 4.48
C GLU A 199 10.10 -19.86 4.73
N GLN A 200 9.23 -20.62 5.41
CA GLN A 200 9.40 -22.05 5.61
C GLN A 200 9.35 -22.82 4.29
N ALA A 201 8.40 -22.51 3.41
CA ALA A 201 8.26 -23.17 2.11
C ALA A 201 9.43 -22.85 1.18
N ALA A 202 9.86 -21.60 1.13
CA ALA A 202 11.03 -21.17 0.37
C ALA A 202 12.31 -21.81 0.92
N ARG A 203 12.49 -21.85 2.25
CA ARG A 203 13.62 -22.50 2.92
C ARG A 203 13.61 -24.01 2.67
N ALA A 204 12.46 -24.67 2.70
CA ALA A 204 12.31 -26.09 2.40
C ALA A 204 12.65 -26.41 0.94
N GLU A 205 12.20 -25.58 0.00
CA GLU A 205 12.51 -25.74 -1.42
C GLU A 205 14.00 -25.49 -1.72
N LEU A 206 14.61 -24.49 -1.09
CA LEU A 206 16.05 -24.23 -1.16
C LEU A 206 16.86 -25.39 -0.57
N THR A 207 16.45 -25.91 0.60
CA THR A 207 17.08 -27.07 1.23
C THR A 207 16.99 -28.31 0.35
N ARG A 208 15.85 -28.50 -0.33
CA ARG A 208 15.63 -29.60 -1.28
C ARG A 208 16.54 -29.52 -2.50
N ARG A 209 16.81 -28.31 -3.01
CA ARG A 209 17.61 -28.10 -4.23
C ARG A 209 19.11 -27.98 -3.99
N HIS A 210 19.52 -27.41 -2.86
CA HIS A 210 20.90 -26.96 -2.64
C HIS A 210 21.56 -27.54 -1.38
N GLY A 211 20.84 -28.33 -0.57
CA GLY A 211 21.31 -28.77 0.74
C GLY A 211 21.14 -27.68 1.81
N CYS A 212 21.31 -28.04 3.09
CA CYS A 212 21.00 -27.17 4.23
C CYS A 212 21.72 -25.82 4.17
N VAL A 213 20.94 -24.74 4.23
CA VAL A 213 21.43 -23.38 4.45
C VAL A 213 21.00 -22.98 5.86
N ASP A 214 21.95 -22.99 6.79
CA ASP A 214 21.74 -22.46 8.13
C ASP A 214 21.58 -20.93 8.03
N ALA A 215 20.37 -20.44 8.26
CA ALA A 215 20.07 -19.01 8.28
C ALA A 215 19.45 -18.64 9.63
N GLU A 216 20.30 -18.22 10.57
CA GLU A 216 19.91 -17.43 11.73
C GLU A 216 20.18 -15.95 11.43
N GLY A 217 19.14 -15.11 11.48
CA GLY A 217 19.26 -13.65 11.40
C GLY A 217 17.92 -12.96 11.07
N PRO A 218 17.57 -11.84 11.72
CA PRO A 218 16.28 -11.19 11.52
C PRO A 218 16.26 -10.34 10.24
N ALA A 219 15.12 -10.38 9.55
CA ALA A 219 14.72 -9.59 8.37
C ALA A 219 15.50 -9.83 7.05
N LYS A 220 15.02 -10.85 6.32
CA LYS A 220 14.88 -10.96 4.85
C LYS A 220 15.88 -10.20 3.97
N ARG A 221 17.11 -10.71 3.89
CA ARG A 221 17.98 -10.53 2.73
C ARG A 221 17.94 -11.82 1.90
N LEU A 222 17.68 -11.70 0.60
CA LEU A 222 17.86 -12.85 -0.31
C LEU A 222 19.36 -13.18 -0.33
N PRO A 223 19.76 -14.46 -0.16
CA PRO A 223 21.16 -14.83 -0.14
C PRO A 223 21.79 -14.55 -1.51
N ASP A 224 23.05 -14.10 -1.50
CA ASP A 224 23.72 -13.48 -2.65
C ASP A 224 23.90 -14.48 -3.84
N ASP A 225 23.87 -15.79 -3.57
CA ASP A 225 23.89 -16.87 -4.55
C ASP A 225 22.58 -17.00 -5.36
N LEU A 226 21.43 -16.80 -4.71
CA LEU A 226 20.13 -16.75 -5.35
C LEU A 226 20.00 -15.52 -6.25
N VAL A 227 20.60 -14.42 -5.81
CA VAL A 227 20.71 -13.17 -6.56
C VAL A 227 21.50 -13.37 -7.86
N GLU A 228 22.64 -14.07 -7.82
CA GLU A 228 23.43 -14.38 -9.02
C GLU A 228 22.69 -15.35 -9.96
N ALA A 229 21.97 -16.33 -9.43
CA ALA A 229 21.16 -17.25 -10.21
C ALA A 229 19.98 -16.56 -10.94
N ILE A 230 19.42 -15.50 -10.35
CA ILE A 230 18.30 -14.74 -10.90
C ILE A 230 18.75 -13.71 -11.94
N ALA A 231 19.92 -13.09 -11.75
CA ALA A 231 20.43 -12.05 -12.64
C ALA A 231 20.89 -12.56 -14.02
N GLY A 232 21.14 -13.88 -14.14
CA GLY A 232 21.65 -14.51 -15.36
C GLY A 232 23.11 -14.11 -15.67
N GLN A 233 23.77 -14.87 -16.55
CA GLN A 233 25.03 -14.42 -17.14
C GLN A 233 24.77 -13.28 -18.15
N PRO A 234 25.76 -12.39 -18.39
CA PRO A 234 25.60 -11.27 -19.32
C PRO A 234 25.15 -11.76 -20.70
N GLY A 235 23.90 -11.48 -21.06
CA GLY A 235 23.34 -11.82 -22.38
C GLY A 235 22.20 -12.85 -22.40
N GLU A 236 21.87 -13.49 -21.26
CA GLU A 236 20.64 -14.30 -21.15
C GLU A 236 19.50 -13.47 -20.53
N PRO A 237 18.25 -13.60 -20.99
CA PRO A 237 17.13 -12.95 -20.34
C PRO A 237 16.92 -13.61 -18.97
N ALA A 238 17.34 -12.90 -17.92
CA ALA A 238 16.90 -13.17 -16.56
C ALA A 238 15.38 -13.38 -16.54
N VAL A 239 14.91 -14.26 -15.64
CA VAL A 239 13.50 -14.31 -15.23
C VAL A 239 12.96 -12.88 -15.21
N PRO A 240 11.94 -12.53 -16.03
CA PRO A 240 11.58 -11.14 -16.27
C PRO A 240 11.47 -10.42 -14.92
N VAL A 241 12.10 -9.27 -14.76
CA VAL A 241 12.06 -8.48 -13.51
C VAL A 241 10.61 -8.28 -13.02
N ALA A 242 9.67 -8.21 -13.96
CA ALA A 242 8.24 -8.25 -13.71
C ALA A 242 7.77 -9.46 -12.89
N GLU A 243 8.31 -10.65 -13.14
CA GLU A 243 8.01 -11.91 -12.45
C GLU A 243 8.61 -11.94 -11.04
N LEU A 244 9.82 -11.39 -10.81
CA LEU A 244 10.38 -11.24 -9.46
C LEU A 244 9.62 -10.21 -8.62
N LEU A 245 9.23 -9.09 -9.23
CA LEU A 245 8.39 -8.09 -8.60
C LEU A 245 6.97 -8.61 -8.40
N ALA A 246 6.47 -9.48 -9.27
CA ALA A 246 5.19 -10.17 -9.10
C ALA A 246 5.26 -11.21 -7.98
N ILE A 247 6.37 -11.94 -7.85
CA ILE A 247 6.64 -12.84 -6.73
C ILE A 247 6.69 -12.05 -5.43
N ARG A 248 7.46 -10.96 -5.36
CA ARG A 248 7.50 -10.08 -4.18
C ARG A 248 6.11 -9.52 -3.85
N ARG A 249 5.33 -9.08 -4.85
CA ARG A 249 3.96 -8.60 -4.64
C ARG A 249 3.00 -9.70 -4.18
N ARG A 250 3.12 -10.93 -4.71
CA ARG A 250 2.34 -12.10 -4.28
C ARG A 250 2.69 -12.53 -2.86
N ILE A 251 3.95 -12.38 -2.47
CA ILE A 251 4.43 -12.63 -1.11
C ILE A 251 3.98 -11.52 -0.15
N LEU A 252 3.90 -10.27 -0.63
CA LEU A 252 3.47 -9.12 0.17
C LEU A 252 1.95 -8.93 0.21
N GLY A 253 1.15 -9.66 -0.57
CA GLY A 253 -0.31 -9.49 -0.65
C GLY A 253 -1.14 -10.77 -0.60
N GLY A 254 -0.55 -11.85 -0.09
CA GLY A 254 -1.25 -13.09 0.26
C GLY A 254 -1.59 -13.18 1.73
#